data_AF-A0A8H8J0M5-F1
#
_entry.id   AF-A0A8H8J0M5-F1
#
_cell.length_a   1.000
_cell.length_b   1.000
_cell.length_c   1.000
_cell.angle_alpha   90.00
_cell.angle_beta   90.00
_cell.angle_gamma   90.00
#
_symmetry.space_group_name_H-M   'P 1'
#
loop_
_entity.id
_entity.type
_entity.pdbx_description
1 polymer ?
#
loop_
_entity_poly.entity_id
_entity_poly.type
_entity_poly.pdbx_seq_one_letter_code
_entity_poly.pdbx_strand_id
1 'polypeptide(L)'
;MELTAFLERRGQTFDRIIYVGDGSNDFCPSVRLSEKDVVLCRRARALERRIKAAPEGQVKATVKYWEGAWEVEEYYMSLIE
;
A
#
# COMPACT_ATOMS: atom_id res chain seq x y z
N MET A 1 -14.74 4.91 -3.10
CA MET A 1 -13.28 5.18 -3.08
C MET A 1 -12.71 4.69 -4.39
N GLU A 2 -11.72 5.38 -4.96
CA GLU A 2 -11.20 5.11 -6.31
C GLU A 2 -10.77 3.64 -6.49
N LEU A 3 -9.91 3.11 -5.60
CA LEU A 3 -9.38 1.75 -5.72
C LEU A 3 -10.47 0.67 -5.79
N THR A 4 -11.51 0.75 -4.93
CA THR A 4 -12.63 -0.21 -4.98
C THR A 4 -13.40 -0.11 -6.29
N ALA A 5 -13.70 1.10 -6.75
CA ALA A 5 -14.41 1.30 -8.01
C ALA A 5 -13.57 0.83 -9.20
N PHE A 6 -12.25 0.98 -9.15
CA PHE A 6 -11.34 0.45 -10.18
C PHE A 6 -11.39 -1.08 -10.23
N LEU A 7 -11.27 -1.75 -9.08
CA LEU A 7 -11.33 -3.23 -9.00
C LEU A 7 -12.67 -3.77 -9.50
N GLU A 8 -13.79 -3.15 -9.08
CA GLU A 8 -15.14 -3.52 -9.53
C GLU A 8 -15.32 -3.36 -11.05
N ARG A 9 -14.85 -2.23 -11.61
CA ARG A 9 -14.94 -1.97 -13.07
C ARG A 9 -14.10 -2.92 -13.91
N ARG A 10 -12.93 -3.33 -13.39
CA ARG A 10 -12.06 -4.28 -14.09
C ARG A 10 -12.59 -5.71 -14.03
N GLY A 11 -13.45 -6.04 -13.07
CA GLY A 11 -13.95 -7.39 -12.85
C GLY A 11 -12.83 -8.41 -12.59
N GLN A 12 -11.65 -7.93 -12.21
CA GLN A 12 -10.45 -8.74 -12.03
C GLN A 12 -10.11 -8.86 -10.55
N THR A 13 -9.86 -10.10 -10.14
CA THR A 13 -9.25 -10.42 -8.87
C THR A 13 -7.74 -10.52 -9.09
N PHE A 14 -6.96 -9.76 -8.32
CA PHE A 14 -5.51 -9.85 -8.34
C PHE A 14 -5.02 -10.80 -7.26
N ASP A 15 -4.04 -11.63 -7.59
CA ASP A 15 -3.37 -12.50 -6.62
C ASP A 15 -2.61 -11.67 -5.57
N ARG A 16 -2.06 -10.53 -5.97
CA ARG A 16 -1.38 -9.56 -5.10
C ARG A 16 -1.52 -8.15 -5.66
N ILE A 17 -1.67 -7.17 -4.78
CA ILE A 17 -1.65 -5.74 -5.09
C ILE A 17 -0.43 -5.10 -4.40
N ILE A 18 0.34 -4.32 -5.17
CA ILE A 18 1.39 -3.45 -4.64
C ILE A 18 0.89 -2.01 -4.78
N TYR A 19 0.65 -1.34 -3.66
CA TYR A 19 0.12 0.02 -3.62
C TYR A 19 1.19 1.01 -3.18
N VAL A 20 1.45 2.05 -3.97
CA VAL A 20 2.46 3.07 -3.67
C VAL A 20 1.76 4.37 -3.27
N GLY A 21 2.13 4.94 -2.12
CA GLY A 21 1.50 6.17 -1.62
C GLY A 21 2.34 6.95 -0.61
N ASP A 22 1.99 8.22 -0.41
CA ASP A 22 2.66 9.15 0.52
C ASP A 22 1.67 10.08 1.27
N GLY A 23 0.45 10.21 0.77
CA GLY A 23 -0.56 11.17 1.23
C GLY A 23 -1.49 10.62 2.31
N SER A 24 -2.22 11.53 2.97
CA SER A 24 -3.22 11.12 3.98
C SER A 24 -4.43 10.40 3.37
N ASN A 25 -4.72 10.69 2.09
CA ASN A 25 -5.75 10.04 1.26
C ASN A 25 -5.45 8.57 0.97
N ASP A 26 -4.18 8.16 1.09
CA ASP A 26 -3.71 6.80 0.81
C ASP A 26 -3.91 5.83 1.98
N PHE A 27 -4.34 6.33 3.14
CA PHE A 27 -4.60 5.50 4.31
C PHE A 27 -5.82 4.57 4.12
N CYS A 28 -6.90 5.11 3.55
CA CYS A 28 -8.13 4.34 3.29
C CYS A 28 -7.90 3.13 2.35
N PRO A 29 -7.18 3.27 1.22
CA PRO A 29 -6.84 2.10 0.42
C PRO A 29 -5.90 1.15 1.16
N SER A 30 -4.91 1.64 1.91
CA SER A 30 -3.98 0.79 2.69
C SER A 30 -4.69 -0.14 3.69
N VAL A 31 -5.74 0.33 4.36
CA VAL A 31 -6.54 -0.46 5.32
C VAL A 31 -7.41 -1.54 4.65
N ARG A 32 -7.73 -1.39 3.37
CA ARG A 32 -8.59 -2.31 2.63
C ARG A 32 -7.83 -3.42 1.92
N LEU A 33 -6.52 -3.30 1.83
CA LEU A 33 -5.64 -4.32 1.28
C LEU A 33 -5.56 -5.51 2.25
N SER A 34 -5.35 -6.68 1.67
CA SER A 34 -5.27 -7.96 2.39
C SER A 34 -3.85 -8.28 2.82
N GLU A 35 -3.66 -9.33 3.60
CA GLU A 35 -2.36 -9.73 4.17
C GLU A 35 -1.33 -10.15 3.10
N LYS A 36 -1.81 -10.55 1.92
CA LYS A 36 -0.97 -10.91 0.75
C LYS A 36 -0.48 -9.70 -0.05
N ASP A 37 -1.03 -8.52 0.22
CA ASP A 37 -0.74 -7.27 -0.49
C ASP A 37 0.37 -6.47 0.20
N VAL A 38 0.93 -5.50 -0.53
CA VAL A 38 2.02 -4.66 -0.05
C VAL A 38 1.69 -3.18 -0.22
N VAL A 39 1.94 -2.39 0.82
CA VAL A 39 1.94 -0.93 0.78
C VAL A 39 3.38 -0.43 0.78
N LEU A 40 3.78 0.27 -0.29
CA LEU A 40 5.03 1.01 -0.35
C LEU A 40 4.75 2.45 0.14
N CYS A 41 4.97 2.68 1.43
CA CYS A 41 4.68 3.93 2.12
C CYS A 41 5.90 4.85 2.13
N ARG A 42 5.76 6.08 1.61
CA ARG A 42 6.85 7.05 1.66
C ARG A 42 7.13 7.52 3.09
N ARG A 43 8.41 7.55 3.47
CA ARG A 43 8.91 8.04 4.76
C ARG A 43 8.68 9.54 4.95
N ALA A 44 8.55 9.96 6.20
CA ALA A 44 8.36 11.32 6.69
C ALA A 44 7.10 12.03 6.15
N ARG A 45 6.12 11.28 5.61
CA ARG A 45 4.89 11.84 5.01
C ARG A 45 3.63 11.45 5.77
N ALA A 46 2.48 11.94 5.28
CA ALA A 46 1.22 11.85 5.99
C ALA A 46 0.72 10.40 6.10
N LEU A 47 0.95 9.58 5.08
CA LEU A 47 0.59 8.16 5.12
C LEU A 47 1.28 7.43 6.27
N GLU A 48 2.60 7.56 6.41
CA GLU A 48 3.38 6.92 7.47
C GLU A 48 2.85 7.28 8.86
N ARG A 49 2.59 8.57 9.10
CA ARG A 49 2.04 9.03 10.38
C ARG A 49 0.70 8.37 10.71
N ARG A 50 -0.17 8.19 9.70
CA ARG A 50 -1.46 7.54 9.89
C ARG A 50 -1.32 6.04 10.12
N ILE A 51 -0.44 5.36 9.39
CA ILE A 51 -0.15 3.93 9.58
C ILE A 51 0.40 3.68 11.00
N LYS A 52 1.36 4.48 11.46
CA LYS A 52 1.94 4.35 12.80
C LYS A 52 0.96 4.65 13.94
N ALA A 53 -0.02 5.52 13.69
CA ALA A 53 -1.06 5.86 14.67
C ALA A 53 -2.28 4.91 14.61
N ALA A 54 -2.33 3.99 13.65
CA ALA A 54 -3.40 3.03 13.50
C ALA A 54 -3.31 1.94 14.59
N PRO A 55 -4.44 1.42 15.11
CA PRO A 55 -4.43 0.23 15.95
C PRO A 55 -3.76 -0.95 15.23
N GLU A 56 -3.14 -1.83 16.02
CA GLU A 56 -2.54 -3.05 15.51
C GLU A 56 -3.56 -3.87 14.69
N GLY A 57 -3.13 -4.37 13.54
CA GLY A 57 -3.99 -5.13 12.61
C GLY A 57 -4.98 -4.30 11.78
N GLN A 58 -5.04 -2.96 11.94
CA GLN A 58 -5.89 -2.13 11.08
C GLN A 58 -5.37 -2.09 9.64
N VAL A 59 -4.05 -2.01 9.46
CA VAL A 59 -3.40 -2.20 8.15
C VAL A 59 -2.90 -3.64 8.11
N LYS A 60 -3.59 -4.48 7.34
CA LYS A 60 -3.28 -5.91 7.22
C LYS A 60 -2.16 -6.19 6.23
N ALA A 61 -2.05 -5.36 5.20
CA ALA A 61 -1.02 -5.48 4.19
C ALA A 61 0.38 -5.28 4.78
N THR A 62 1.37 -5.91 4.16
CA THR A 62 2.77 -5.67 4.52
C THR A 62 3.16 -4.24 4.15
N VAL A 63 3.70 -3.48 5.09
CA VAL A 63 4.14 -2.10 4.83
C VAL A 63 5.66 -2.06 4.66
N LYS A 64 6.14 -1.65 3.48
CA LYS A 64 7.55 -1.31 3.25
C LYS A 64 7.69 0.21 3.14
N TYR A 65 8.77 0.75 3.69
CA TYR A 65 8.98 2.19 3.76
C TYR A 65 10.09 2.63 2.83
N TRP A 66 9.79 3.57 1.93
CA TRP A 66 10.74 4.10 0.96
C TRP A 66 10.94 5.61 1.12
N GLU A 67 12.11 6.10 0.74
CA GLU A 67 12.49 7.50 0.69
C GLU A 67 12.90 7.89 -0.74
N GLY A 68 13.72 7.03 -1.35
CA GLY A 68 14.18 7.14 -2.73
C GLY A 68 13.36 6.28 -3.71
N ALA A 69 13.26 6.73 -4.96
CA ALA A 69 12.59 5.97 -6.00
C ALA A 69 13.27 4.62 -6.29
N TRP A 70 14.59 4.51 -6.07
CA TRP A 70 15.34 3.27 -6.25
C TRP A 70 14.89 2.17 -5.28
N GLU A 71 14.50 2.52 -4.04
CA GLU A 71 13.99 1.53 -3.08
C GLU A 71 12.65 0.94 -3.53
N VAL A 72 11.82 1.74 -4.21
CA VAL A 72 10.55 1.26 -4.80
C VAL A 72 10.82 0.23 -5.89
N GLU A 73 11.83 0.48 -6.73
CA GLU A 73 12.28 -0.47 -7.76
C GLU A 73 12.81 -1.76 -7.14
N GLU A 74 13.70 -1.67 -6.15
CA GLU A 74 14.23 -2.83 -5.42
C GLU A 74 13.11 -3.66 -4.78
N TYR A 75 12.14 -2.99 -4.14
CA TYR A 75 10.98 -3.67 -3.57
C TYR A 75 10.12 -4.32 -4.64
N TYR A 76 9.86 -3.65 -5.75
CA TYR A 76 9.09 -4.22 -6.85
C TYR A 76 9.75 -5.50 -7.37
N MET A 77 11.06 -5.47 -7.66
CA MET A 77 11.81 -6.64 -8.11
C MET A 77 11.73 -7.79 -7.09
N SER A 78 11.87 -7.51 -5.79
CA SER A 78 11.77 -8.53 -4.73
C SER A 78 10.38 -9.17 -4.55
N LEU A 79 9.32 -8.57 -5.11
CA LEU A 79 7.93 -8.95 -4.85
C LEU A 79 7.26 -9.67 -6.03
N ILE A 80 7.91 -9.67 -7.19
CA ILE A 80 7.42 -10.27 -8.44
C ILE A 80 8.20 -11.53 -8.86
N GLU A 81 9.29 -11.85 -8.16
CA GLU A 81 9.98 -13.15 -8.27
C GLU A 81 9.18 -14.29 -7.62
#